data_AF-A0A060STX5-F1
#
_entry.id   AF-A0A060STX5-F1
#
_cell.length_a   1.000
_cell.length_b   1.000
_cell.length_c   1.000
_cell.angle_alpha   90.00
_cell.angle_beta   90.00
_cell.angle_gamma   90.00
#
_symmetry.space_group_name_H-M   'P 1'
#
loop_
_entity.id
_entity.type
_entity.pdbx_description
1 polymer ?
#
loop_
_entity_poly.entity_id
_entity_poly.type
_entity_poly.pdbx_seq_one_letter_code
_entity_poly.pdbx_strand_id
1 'polypeptide(L)'
;MSFISMDKTHLARDLWPAGIGKPVKDADDITTLPSSRVVPGDYADLCQWLCVDSSDEEGHVKVFVNPDACAGEHGLLEVTLRIQGFIVDANLNALGNWRGDIQSAPKAVQSLRLDSGGFGNAFLPQVQALRNIRELVLKLLCKQSSTTGGGNGDIVLKRRVFQKVRPGVTGTSTLRVQDDPTGRAAKIEHMWRVCHRIGAGVQEEDGTMSRANALVIRRGDFVDVAVGIQVHSMRAHKQRKTEVHFCPLEVVRLRSAREVKMLIAVGAKPMKPVTAIKEVRRDTGFAFAEATTQVSEMQTD
;
A
#
# COMPACT_ATOMS: atom_id res chain seq x y z
N MET A 1 -9.00 -4.50 4.74
CA MET A 1 -8.39 -4.24 3.40
C MET A 1 -9.36 -4.60 2.28
N SER A 2 -9.35 -3.85 1.18
CA SER A 2 -10.27 -4.01 0.04
C SER A 2 -9.56 -4.43 -1.26
N PHE A 3 -10.23 -5.27 -2.05
CA PHE A 3 -9.73 -5.90 -3.28
C PHE A 3 -10.39 -5.29 -4.51
N ILE A 4 -9.61 -5.09 -5.57
CA ILE A 4 -10.12 -4.51 -6.82
C ILE A 4 -10.88 -5.57 -7.62
N SER A 5 -12.17 -5.35 -7.87
CA SER A 5 -12.94 -6.20 -8.79
C SER A 5 -12.64 -5.84 -10.24
N MET A 6 -12.63 -6.86 -11.10
CA MET A 6 -12.61 -6.66 -12.56
C MET A 6 -14.04 -6.70 -13.12
N ASP A 7 -14.84 -7.63 -12.61
CA ASP A 7 -16.26 -7.78 -12.91
C ASP A 7 -17.01 -8.26 -11.66
N LYS A 8 -18.24 -8.74 -11.82
CA LYS A 8 -19.10 -9.24 -10.73
C LYS A 8 -18.67 -10.59 -10.17
N THR A 9 -17.76 -11.29 -10.86
CA THR A 9 -17.36 -12.68 -10.60
C THR A 9 -15.86 -12.85 -10.34
N HIS A 10 -15.03 -11.88 -10.69
CA HIS A 10 -13.57 -11.96 -10.62
C HIS A 10 -12.95 -10.76 -9.93
N LEU A 11 -11.96 -11.03 -9.09
CA LEU A 11 -11.04 -10.02 -8.59
C LEU A 11 -9.87 -9.87 -9.57
N ALA A 12 -9.30 -8.67 -9.66
CA ALA A 12 -8.15 -8.41 -10.53
C ALA A 12 -6.96 -9.33 -10.23
N ARG A 13 -6.80 -9.72 -8.96
CA ARG A 13 -5.76 -10.66 -8.51
C ARG A 13 -5.91 -12.07 -9.09
N ASP A 14 -7.13 -12.46 -9.47
CA ASP A 14 -7.43 -13.79 -9.98
C ASP A 14 -6.96 -13.95 -11.43
N LEU A 15 -6.73 -12.82 -12.12
CA LEU A 15 -6.38 -12.77 -13.54
C LEU A 15 -4.87 -12.88 -13.79
N TRP A 16 -4.04 -12.91 -12.75
CA TRP A 16 -2.60 -13.11 -12.90
C TRP A 16 -2.30 -14.56 -13.34
N PRO A 17 -1.35 -14.76 -14.27
CA PRO A 17 -1.04 -16.08 -14.82
C PRO A 17 -0.57 -17.04 -13.73
N ALA A 18 -0.83 -18.33 -13.93
CA ALA A 18 -0.45 -19.40 -12.99
C ALA A 18 -0.93 -19.19 -11.54
N GLY A 19 -1.89 -18.28 -11.31
CA GLY A 19 -2.40 -17.95 -9.98
C GLY A 19 -1.41 -17.19 -9.10
N ILE A 20 -0.36 -16.55 -9.66
CA ILE A 20 0.66 -15.86 -8.84
C ILE A 20 0.10 -14.69 -8.02
N GLY A 21 -1.07 -14.17 -8.41
CA GLY A 21 -1.79 -13.11 -7.70
C GLY A 21 -2.52 -13.57 -6.43
N LYS A 22 -2.62 -14.87 -6.17
CA LYS A 22 -3.20 -15.38 -4.92
C LYS A 22 -2.08 -15.78 -3.96
N PRO A 23 -1.95 -15.12 -2.78
CA PRO A 23 -1.17 -15.70 -1.71
C PRO A 23 -1.68 -17.09 -1.36
N VAL A 24 -0.78 -17.96 -0.91
CA VAL A 24 -1.09 -19.39 -0.73
C VAL A 24 -2.19 -19.62 0.31
N LYS A 25 -2.24 -18.79 1.36
CA LYS A 25 -3.24 -18.86 2.45
C LYS A 25 -4.49 -18.00 2.20
N ASP A 26 -4.59 -17.38 1.03
CA ASP A 26 -5.72 -16.51 0.69
C ASP A 26 -6.86 -17.35 0.11
N ALA A 27 -7.85 -17.63 0.96
CA ALA A 27 -9.03 -18.41 0.59
C ALA A 27 -10.21 -17.53 0.16
N ASP A 28 -10.06 -16.21 0.21
CA ASP A 28 -11.16 -15.31 -0.07
C ASP A 28 -11.44 -15.23 -1.58
N ASP A 29 -12.71 -15.08 -1.93
CA ASP A 29 -13.17 -14.79 -3.28
C ASP A 29 -14.20 -13.67 -3.27
N ILE A 30 -14.64 -13.23 -4.44
CA ILE A 30 -15.59 -12.11 -4.55
C ILE A 30 -16.95 -12.41 -3.89
N THR A 31 -17.30 -13.68 -3.72
CA THR A 31 -18.57 -14.12 -3.13
C THR A 31 -18.48 -14.30 -1.62
N THR A 32 -17.29 -14.59 -1.08
CA THR A 32 -17.04 -14.72 0.36
C THR A 32 -16.68 -13.38 1.01
N LEU A 33 -16.14 -12.43 0.25
CA LEU A 33 -15.79 -11.11 0.76
C LEU A 33 -17.05 -10.25 1.00
N PRO A 34 -17.10 -9.49 2.10
CA PRO A 34 -18.12 -8.47 2.27
C PRO A 34 -17.95 -7.37 1.22
N SER A 35 -19.06 -6.72 0.82
CA SER A 35 -19.06 -5.62 -0.16
C SER A 35 -18.15 -4.46 0.24
N SER A 36 -17.99 -4.18 1.54
CA SER A 36 -17.03 -3.20 2.07
C SER A 36 -15.56 -3.51 1.72
N ARG A 37 -15.23 -4.78 1.43
CA ARG A 37 -13.91 -5.24 1.02
C ARG A 37 -13.76 -5.47 -0.48
N VAL A 38 -14.76 -5.15 -1.29
CA VAL A 38 -14.68 -5.25 -2.75
C VAL A 38 -14.81 -3.85 -3.35
N VAL A 39 -13.73 -3.36 -3.96
CA VAL A 39 -13.71 -2.08 -4.67
C VAL A 39 -14.44 -2.25 -5.99
N PRO A 40 -15.54 -1.51 -6.23
CA PRO A 40 -16.30 -1.65 -7.47
C PRO A 40 -15.48 -1.24 -8.70
N GLY A 41 -15.63 -2.01 -9.79
CA GLY A 41 -15.03 -1.69 -11.09
C GLY A 41 -15.71 -0.49 -11.78
N ASP A 42 -17.02 -0.33 -11.56
CA ASP A 42 -17.83 0.74 -12.14
C ASP A 42 -17.77 2.03 -11.32
N TYR A 43 -17.69 3.16 -12.01
CA TYR A 43 -17.57 4.48 -11.37
C TYR A 43 -18.82 4.84 -10.55
N ALA A 44 -20.02 4.46 -11.02
CA ALA A 44 -21.27 4.75 -10.32
C ALA A 44 -21.35 4.01 -8.98
N ASP A 45 -20.99 2.73 -8.96
CA ASP A 45 -20.96 1.92 -7.74
C ASP A 45 -19.86 2.40 -6.79
N LEU A 46 -18.72 2.86 -7.33
CA LEU A 46 -17.67 3.48 -6.52
C LEU A 46 -18.16 4.73 -5.77
N CYS A 47 -19.05 5.53 -6.36
CA CYS A 47 -19.68 6.68 -5.68
C CYS A 47 -20.52 6.26 -4.47
N GLN A 48 -21.11 5.07 -4.49
CA GLN A 48 -21.86 4.53 -3.36
C GLN A 48 -20.94 3.90 -2.32
N TRP A 49 -19.79 3.39 -2.75
CA TRP A 49 -18.84 2.68 -1.90
C TRP A 49 -17.86 3.59 -1.14
N LEU A 50 -17.47 4.74 -1.70
CA LEU A 50 -16.42 5.60 -1.16
C LEU A 50 -16.98 6.89 -0.55
N CYS A 51 -16.51 7.24 0.65
CA CYS A 51 -16.80 8.49 1.33
C CYS A 51 -15.52 9.28 1.62
N VAL A 52 -15.61 10.61 1.66
CA VAL A 52 -14.48 11.49 1.96
C VAL A 52 -14.88 12.44 3.08
N ASP A 53 -14.06 12.50 4.13
CA ASP A 53 -14.25 13.40 5.26
C ASP A 53 -13.13 14.44 5.29
N SER A 54 -13.51 15.71 5.23
CA SER A 54 -12.60 16.85 5.33
C SER A 54 -12.65 17.57 6.68
N SER A 55 -13.43 17.05 7.64
CA SER A 55 -13.73 17.72 8.91
C SER A 55 -12.67 17.56 9.99
N ASP A 56 -11.60 16.79 9.73
CA ASP A 56 -10.52 16.61 10.70
C ASP A 56 -9.97 17.98 11.13
N GLU A 57 -9.91 18.23 12.45
CA GLU A 57 -9.39 19.46 13.05
C GLU A 57 -7.96 19.77 12.55
N GLU A 58 -7.24 18.72 12.13
CA GLU A 58 -5.91 18.82 11.57
C GLU A 58 -5.86 19.21 10.08
N GLY A 59 -7.02 19.36 9.42
CA GLY A 59 -7.14 19.62 7.99
C GLY A 59 -6.67 18.45 7.13
N HIS A 60 -6.60 17.25 7.71
CA HIS A 60 -6.33 16.00 7.01
C HIS A 60 -7.62 15.47 6.43
N VAL A 61 -7.61 15.20 5.12
CA VAL A 61 -8.75 14.54 4.48
C VAL A 61 -8.57 13.04 4.62
N LYS A 62 -9.58 12.37 5.16
CA LYS A 62 -9.63 10.91 5.28
C LYS A 62 -10.59 10.34 4.25
N VAL A 63 -10.30 9.13 3.78
CA VAL A 63 -11.11 8.42 2.80
C VAL A 63 -11.57 7.12 3.41
N PHE A 64 -12.89 6.94 3.47
CA PHE A 64 -13.53 5.82 4.15
C PHE A 64 -14.38 5.02 3.18
N VAL A 65 -14.63 3.76 3.53
CA VAL A 65 -15.73 2.98 2.95
C VAL A 65 -17.03 3.58 3.49
N ASN A 66 -18.02 3.75 2.62
CA ASN A 66 -19.34 4.26 2.98
C ASN A 66 -19.97 3.33 4.04
N PRO A 67 -20.47 3.86 5.17
CA PRO A 67 -21.16 3.07 6.19
C PRO A 67 -22.27 2.16 5.65
N ASP A 68 -22.99 2.58 4.61
CA ASP A 68 -24.06 1.78 4.01
C ASP A 68 -23.53 0.50 3.33
N ALA A 69 -22.26 0.50 2.90
CA ALA A 69 -21.59 -0.68 2.37
C ALA A 69 -21.03 -1.58 3.50
N CYS A 70 -20.97 -1.10 4.73
CA CYS A 70 -20.47 -1.80 5.90
C CYS A 70 -21.64 -2.40 6.71
N ALA A 71 -22.37 -3.36 6.13
CA ALA A 71 -23.51 -4.00 6.78
C ALA A 71 -23.09 -4.70 8.10
N GLY A 72 -23.26 -4.00 9.23
CA GLY A 72 -23.03 -4.51 10.58
C GLY A 72 -21.67 -4.18 11.22
N GLU A 73 -20.78 -3.45 10.55
CA GLU A 73 -19.54 -2.96 11.18
C GLU A 73 -19.77 -1.58 11.81
N HIS A 74 -19.57 -1.47 13.12
CA HIS A 74 -19.64 -0.18 13.82
C HIS A 74 -18.34 0.61 13.62
N GLY A 75 -18.39 1.66 12.79
CA GLY A 75 -17.32 2.63 12.66
C GLY A 75 -17.01 3.01 11.21
N LEU A 76 -16.24 4.08 11.05
CA LEU A 76 -15.71 4.47 9.75
C LEU A 76 -14.48 3.62 9.42
N LEU A 77 -14.55 2.85 8.34
CA LEU A 77 -13.45 2.01 7.87
C LEU A 77 -12.59 2.78 6.87
N GLU A 78 -11.34 3.11 7.24
CA GLU A 78 -10.42 3.81 6.33
C GLU A 78 -10.06 2.91 5.14
N VAL A 79 -10.11 3.47 3.94
CA VAL A 79 -9.85 2.71 2.70
C VAL A 79 -8.38 2.29 2.64
N THR A 80 -8.16 0.98 2.69
CA THR A 80 -6.87 0.35 2.39
C THR A 80 -7.05 -0.60 1.22
N LEU A 81 -6.39 -0.30 0.10
CA LEU A 81 -6.47 -1.07 -1.14
C LEU A 81 -5.37 -2.14 -1.19
N ARG A 82 -5.66 -3.25 -1.85
CA ARG A 82 -4.68 -4.27 -2.19
C ARG A 82 -4.35 -4.22 -3.68
N ILE A 83 -3.06 -4.06 -4.00
CA ILE A 83 -2.59 -3.84 -5.37
C ILE A 83 -1.41 -4.76 -5.65
N GLN A 84 -1.36 -5.31 -6.85
CA GLN A 84 -0.32 -6.24 -7.27
C GLN A 84 0.33 -5.80 -8.58
N GLY A 85 1.60 -6.14 -8.74
CA GLY A 85 2.33 -5.87 -9.97
C GLY A 85 3.81 -6.21 -9.86
N PHE A 86 4.53 -5.93 -10.93
CA PHE A 86 5.97 -6.15 -11.01
C PHE A 86 6.73 -4.89 -10.68
N ILE A 87 7.77 -4.99 -9.87
CA ILE A 87 8.54 -3.83 -9.47
C ILE A 87 9.40 -3.33 -10.63
N VAL A 88 9.19 -2.07 -10.99
CA VAL A 88 10.05 -1.36 -11.96
C VAL A 88 11.14 -0.59 -11.26
N ASP A 89 10.77 0.11 -10.19
CA ASP A 89 11.65 0.94 -9.39
C ASP A 89 11.12 1.03 -7.95
N ALA A 90 12.02 1.08 -6.98
CA ALA A 90 11.67 1.07 -5.56
C ALA A 90 12.65 1.90 -4.73
N ASN A 91 12.11 2.85 -3.97
CA ASN A 91 12.80 3.55 -2.89
C ASN A 91 11.97 3.41 -1.61
N LEU A 92 12.21 2.31 -0.90
CA LEU A 92 11.49 1.93 0.33
C LEU A 92 12.30 2.20 1.61
N ASN A 93 13.47 2.83 1.50
CA ASN A 93 14.28 3.21 2.65
C ASN A 93 13.48 4.10 3.61
N ALA A 94 13.66 3.96 4.92
CA ALA A 94 12.86 4.68 5.93
C ALA A 94 12.93 6.22 5.77
N LEU A 95 14.05 6.73 5.25
CA LEU A 95 14.26 8.16 4.98
C LEU A 95 13.96 8.57 3.53
N GLY A 96 13.49 7.64 2.69
CA GLY A 96 13.17 7.88 1.28
C GLY A 96 14.34 8.48 0.50
N ASN A 97 14.07 9.52 -0.29
CA ASN A 97 15.07 10.29 -1.04
C ASN A 97 15.57 11.56 -0.30
N TRP A 98 15.47 11.59 1.03
CA TRP A 98 15.95 12.72 1.83
C TRP A 98 17.47 12.87 1.74
N ARG A 99 17.95 14.11 1.64
CA ARG A 99 19.39 14.40 1.46
C ARG A 99 20.12 14.72 2.76
N GLY A 100 19.43 14.67 3.89
CA GLY A 100 20.01 14.94 5.21
C GLY A 100 19.95 16.40 5.66
N ASP A 101 19.22 17.26 4.93
CA ASP A 101 19.06 18.69 5.24
C ASP A 101 17.60 19.07 5.50
N ILE A 102 17.39 20.15 6.26
CA ILE A 102 16.04 20.62 6.65
C ILE A 102 15.19 21.02 5.43
N GLN A 103 15.80 21.54 4.37
CA GLN A 103 15.08 22.05 3.19
C GLN A 103 14.54 20.92 2.31
N SER A 104 15.19 19.75 2.30
CA SER A 104 14.73 18.57 1.56
C SER A 104 13.74 17.70 2.35
N ALA A 105 13.64 17.83 3.68
CA ALA A 105 12.73 17.04 4.51
C ALA A 105 11.25 17.09 4.06
N PRO A 106 10.65 18.26 3.74
CA PRO A 106 9.25 18.32 3.29
C PRO A 106 9.01 17.65 1.93
N LYS A 107 10.08 17.46 1.15
CA LYS A 107 10.06 16.89 -0.20
C LYS A 107 10.47 15.42 -0.23
N ALA A 108 10.92 14.89 0.91
CA ALA A 108 11.38 13.51 0.99
C ALA A 108 10.21 12.55 0.82
N VAL A 109 10.37 11.62 -0.10
CA VAL A 109 9.35 10.67 -0.53
C VAL A 109 9.96 9.28 -0.64
N GLN A 110 9.23 8.30 -0.12
CA GLN A 110 9.36 6.90 -0.49
C GLN A 110 8.49 6.63 -1.72
N SER A 111 8.99 5.86 -2.67
CA SER A 111 8.30 5.58 -3.92
C SER A 111 8.38 4.12 -4.31
N LEU A 112 7.31 3.61 -4.92
CA LEU A 112 7.26 2.30 -5.53
C LEU A 112 6.54 2.43 -6.88
N ARG A 113 7.17 1.93 -7.94
CA ARG A 113 6.56 1.88 -9.28
C ARG A 113 6.34 0.43 -9.68
N LEU A 114 5.09 0.12 -10.02
CA LEU A 114 4.66 -1.19 -10.49
C LEU A 114 4.28 -1.11 -11.97
N ASP A 115 4.60 -2.15 -12.72
CA ASP A 115 4.08 -2.39 -14.07
C ASP A 115 3.33 -3.74 -14.17
N SER A 116 2.78 -3.98 -15.36
CA SER A 116 2.01 -5.19 -15.66
C SER A 116 2.87 -6.44 -15.87
N GLY A 117 4.18 -6.31 -16.09
CA GLY A 117 5.04 -7.41 -16.53
C GLY A 117 4.58 -8.08 -17.83
N GLY A 118 3.77 -7.40 -18.65
CA GLY A 118 3.13 -7.94 -19.85
C GLY A 118 1.71 -8.50 -19.63
N PHE A 119 1.21 -8.54 -18.40
CA PHE A 119 -0.12 -9.08 -18.06
C PHE A 119 -1.15 -7.95 -17.86
N GLY A 120 -1.45 -7.24 -18.94
CA GLY A 120 -2.36 -6.09 -18.93
C GLY A 120 -3.75 -6.40 -18.39
N ASN A 121 -4.28 -7.60 -18.62
CA ASN A 121 -5.64 -7.98 -18.19
C ASN A 121 -5.82 -7.97 -16.66
N ALA A 122 -4.79 -8.36 -15.90
CA ALA A 122 -4.83 -8.32 -14.44
C ALA A 122 -4.46 -6.94 -13.87
N PHE A 123 -3.61 -6.20 -14.58
CA PHE A 123 -3.07 -4.94 -14.09
C PHE A 123 -3.96 -3.73 -14.41
N LEU A 124 -4.56 -3.68 -15.61
CA LEU A 124 -5.34 -2.55 -16.09
C LEU A 124 -6.58 -2.25 -15.22
N PRO A 125 -7.35 -3.24 -14.71
CA PRO A 125 -8.43 -2.96 -13.76
C PRO A 125 -7.95 -2.22 -12.52
N GLN A 126 -6.74 -2.52 -12.05
CA GLN A 126 -6.15 -1.85 -10.88
C GLN A 126 -5.78 -0.40 -11.19
N VAL A 127 -5.18 -0.15 -12.35
CA VAL A 127 -4.88 1.21 -12.84
C VAL A 127 -6.17 2.03 -12.97
N GLN A 128 -7.22 1.41 -13.51
CA GLN A 128 -8.53 2.03 -13.69
C GLN A 128 -9.17 2.39 -12.35
N ALA A 129 -9.18 1.46 -11.40
CA ALA A 129 -9.74 1.68 -10.07
C ALA A 129 -9.03 2.83 -9.36
N LEU A 130 -7.69 2.87 -9.38
CA LEU A 130 -6.91 3.98 -8.81
C LEU A 130 -7.21 5.33 -9.47
N ARG A 131 -7.41 5.33 -10.80
CA ARG A 131 -7.81 6.54 -11.53
C ARG A 131 -9.19 7.01 -11.09
N ASN A 132 -10.17 6.12 -11.04
CA ASN A 132 -11.54 6.41 -10.62
C ASN A 132 -11.59 6.93 -9.18
N ILE A 133 -10.88 6.27 -8.25
CA ILE A 133 -10.78 6.68 -6.84
C ILE A 133 -10.18 8.09 -6.73
N ARG A 134 -9.07 8.37 -7.43
CA ARG A 134 -8.45 9.69 -7.44
C ARG A 134 -9.42 10.76 -7.93
N GLU A 135 -10.10 10.49 -9.03
CA GLU A 135 -11.06 11.43 -9.63
C GLU A 135 -12.25 11.68 -8.69
N LEU A 136 -12.83 10.62 -8.12
CA LEU A 136 -13.94 10.72 -7.18
C LEU A 136 -13.56 11.51 -5.92
N VAL A 137 -12.42 11.21 -5.30
CA VAL A 137 -11.93 11.93 -4.11
C VAL A 137 -11.77 13.43 -4.41
N LEU A 138 -11.21 13.79 -5.58
CA LEU A 138 -11.06 15.20 -5.95
C LEU A 138 -12.42 15.87 -6.22
N LYS A 139 -13.37 15.18 -6.85
CA LYS A 139 -14.73 15.70 -7.07
C LYS A 139 -15.47 15.93 -5.75
N LEU A 140 -15.39 14.98 -4.80
CA LEU A 140 -16.00 15.12 -3.47
C LEU A 140 -15.40 16.29 -2.67
N LEU A 141 -14.15 16.66 -2.94
CA LEU A 141 -13.49 17.84 -2.35
C LEU A 141 -13.71 19.14 -3.15
N CYS A 142 -14.53 19.10 -4.20
CA CYS A 142 -14.74 20.20 -5.15
C CYS A 142 -13.41 20.74 -5.72
N LYS A 143 -12.48 19.84 -6.07
CA LYS A 143 -11.16 20.17 -6.65
C LYS A 143 -11.06 19.69 -8.09
N GLN A 144 -10.33 20.47 -8.89
CA GLN A 144 -9.99 20.07 -10.26
C GLN A 144 -8.86 19.06 -10.26
N SER A 145 -8.95 18.06 -11.14
CA SER A 145 -7.86 17.12 -11.38
C SER A 145 -6.75 17.79 -12.19
N SER A 146 -5.59 18.02 -11.57
CA SER A 146 -4.38 18.29 -12.34
C SER A 146 -3.92 16.97 -12.97
N THR A 147 -4.05 16.82 -14.28
CA THR A 147 -3.74 15.62 -15.07
C THR A 147 -2.25 15.24 -15.13
N THR A 148 -1.44 15.67 -14.17
CA THR A 148 0.02 15.78 -14.31
C THR A 148 0.81 14.47 -14.12
N GLY A 149 0.32 13.27 -14.48
CA GLY A 149 1.21 12.10 -14.31
C GLY A 149 0.76 10.68 -14.68
N GLY A 150 -0.07 10.47 -15.70
CA GLY A 150 -0.59 9.13 -16.03
C GLY A 150 -0.08 8.48 -17.31
N GLY A 151 1.14 8.79 -17.78
CA GLY A 151 1.54 8.54 -19.17
C GLY A 151 1.73 7.07 -19.60
N ASN A 152 2.07 6.15 -18.69
CA ASN A 152 2.62 4.85 -19.11
C ASN A 152 1.80 3.63 -18.68
N GLY A 153 0.62 3.81 -18.09
CA GLY A 153 -0.14 2.70 -17.52
C GLY A 153 0.49 2.09 -16.26
N ASP A 154 1.62 2.60 -15.77
CA ASP A 154 2.26 2.19 -14.52
C ASP A 154 1.47 2.68 -13.29
N ILE A 155 1.53 1.90 -12.20
CA ILE A 155 1.06 2.34 -10.89
C ILE A 155 2.22 2.95 -10.13
N VAL A 156 2.10 4.23 -9.78
CA VAL A 156 3.10 4.96 -8.99
C VAL A 156 2.56 5.23 -7.60
N LEU A 157 3.18 4.60 -6.61
CA LEU A 157 2.86 4.77 -5.20
C LEU A 157 3.91 5.69 -4.57
N LYS A 158 3.45 6.66 -3.77
CA LYS A 158 4.31 7.67 -3.13
C LYS A 158 3.84 7.92 -1.72
N ARG A 159 4.77 8.02 -0.79
CA ARG A 159 4.52 8.40 0.60
C ARG A 159 5.54 9.43 1.04
N ARG A 160 5.07 10.54 1.61
CA ARG A 160 5.98 11.53 2.23
C ARG A 160 6.59 10.92 3.48
N VAL A 161 7.89 11.07 3.65
CA VAL A 161 8.63 10.51 4.78
C VAL A 161 8.37 11.32 6.06
N PHE A 162 8.51 12.64 5.96
CA PHE A 162 8.40 13.53 7.10
C PHE A 162 7.02 14.19 7.18
N GLN A 163 6.50 14.24 8.39
CA GLN A 163 5.34 15.03 8.77
C GLN A 163 5.82 16.24 9.59
N LYS A 164 5.24 17.42 9.31
CA LYS A 164 5.54 18.62 10.09
C LYS A 164 5.00 18.47 11.51
N VAL A 165 5.84 18.66 12.51
CA VAL A 165 5.41 18.68 13.91
C VAL A 165 4.58 19.94 14.15
N ARG A 166 3.41 19.77 14.77
CA ARG A 166 2.53 20.87 15.16
C ARG A 166 2.58 21.05 16.68
N PRO A 167 2.45 22.28 17.19
CA PRO A 167 2.30 22.50 18.63
C PRO A 167 1.13 21.67 19.18
N GLY A 168 1.33 21.01 20.32
CA GLY A 168 0.30 20.20 20.99
C GLY A 168 0.18 18.75 20.51
N VAL A 169 0.70 18.39 19.33
CA VAL A 169 0.66 17.01 18.83
C VAL A 169 1.88 16.23 19.35
N THR A 170 1.65 15.38 20.34
CA THR A 170 2.66 14.45 20.85
C THR A 170 2.80 13.24 19.93
N GLY A 171 4.01 12.71 19.81
CA GLY A 171 4.29 11.53 18.99
C GLY A 171 5.78 11.26 18.96
N THR A 172 6.16 10.01 18.73
CA THR A 172 7.56 9.59 18.65
C THR A 172 7.91 9.23 17.21
N SER A 173 9.16 9.47 16.82
CA SER A 173 9.67 8.95 15.55
C SER A 173 9.58 7.42 15.54
N THR A 174 9.21 6.87 14.38
CA THR A 174 9.16 5.41 14.15
C THR A 174 10.48 4.82 13.68
N LEU A 175 11.50 5.67 13.48
CA LEU A 175 12.83 5.28 13.03
C LEU A 175 13.55 4.45 14.10
N ARG A 176 14.27 3.43 13.64
CA ARG A 176 15.25 2.69 14.43
C ARG A 176 16.63 3.30 14.24
N VAL A 177 17.57 2.97 15.13
CA VAL A 177 18.98 3.40 15.02
C VAL A 177 19.60 3.03 13.67
N GLN A 178 19.28 1.84 13.16
CA GLN A 178 19.73 1.37 11.84
C GLN A 178 19.15 2.17 10.65
N ASP A 179 18.01 2.84 10.84
CA ASP A 179 17.36 3.62 9.78
C ASP A 179 17.99 5.03 9.65
N ASP A 180 18.58 5.56 10.74
CA ASP A 180 19.31 6.83 10.78
C ASP A 180 20.62 6.69 11.59
N PRO A 181 21.62 5.97 11.06
CA PRO A 181 22.87 5.70 11.79
C PRO A 181 23.67 6.98 12.10
N THR A 182 23.42 8.06 11.35
CA THR A 182 24.10 9.35 11.53
C THR A 182 23.38 10.30 12.49
N GLY A 183 22.17 9.93 12.97
CA GLY A 183 21.33 10.78 13.82
C GLY A 183 20.91 12.09 13.15
N ARG A 184 20.91 12.18 11.82
CA ARG A 184 20.56 13.42 11.11
C ARG A 184 19.07 13.70 11.19
N ALA A 185 18.23 12.67 11.07
CA ALA A 185 16.78 12.83 11.18
C ALA A 185 16.40 13.19 12.62
N ALA A 186 17.08 12.61 13.61
CA ALA A 186 16.88 12.94 15.02
C ALA A 186 17.10 14.45 15.30
N LYS A 187 18.09 15.08 14.67
CA LYS A 187 18.37 16.52 14.83
C LYS A 187 17.21 17.42 14.39
N ILE A 188 16.37 16.96 13.46
CA ILE A 188 15.25 17.75 12.91
C ILE A 188 13.90 17.26 13.41
N GLU A 189 13.86 16.26 14.29
CA GLU A 189 12.62 15.58 14.74
C GLU A 189 11.60 16.56 15.33
N HIS A 190 12.07 17.58 16.05
CA HIS A 190 11.23 18.62 16.64
C HIS A 190 10.47 19.49 15.61
N MET A 191 10.92 19.51 14.34
CA MET A 191 10.26 20.22 13.23
C MET A 191 9.58 19.26 12.25
N TRP A 192 10.24 18.13 11.99
CA TRP A 192 9.90 17.15 10.96
C TRP A 192 10.12 15.75 11.51
N ARG A 193 9.02 15.00 11.67
CA ARG A 193 9.05 13.68 12.29
C ARG A 193 8.68 12.60 11.28
N VAL A 194 9.33 11.45 11.39
CA VAL A 194 8.97 10.25 10.61
C VAL A 194 7.97 9.42 11.40
N CYS A 195 6.69 9.63 11.12
CA CYS A 195 5.59 9.00 11.86
C CYS A 195 5.22 7.59 11.35
N HIS A 196 5.94 7.05 10.36
CA HIS A 196 5.64 5.75 9.79
C HIS A 196 6.86 5.07 9.15
N ARG A 197 6.74 3.76 8.97
CA ARG A 197 7.63 2.95 8.11
C ARG A 197 6.77 2.09 7.20
N ILE A 198 7.27 1.84 5.99
CA ILE A 198 6.65 0.88 5.07
C ILE A 198 7.07 -0.51 5.56
N GLY A 199 6.09 -1.35 5.89
CA GLY A 199 6.34 -2.75 6.19
C GLY A 199 6.85 -3.47 4.94
N ALA A 200 7.83 -4.36 5.10
CA ALA A 200 8.28 -5.23 4.03
C ALA A 200 8.24 -6.68 4.50
N GLY A 201 7.88 -7.58 3.59
CA GLY A 201 7.89 -9.01 3.86
C GLY A 201 8.05 -9.85 2.62
N VAL A 202 8.21 -11.15 2.85
CA VAL A 202 8.35 -12.18 1.82
C VAL A 202 7.35 -13.28 2.13
N GLN A 203 6.67 -13.78 1.11
CA GLN A 203 5.92 -15.02 1.23
C GLN A 203 6.85 -16.20 0.96
N GLU A 204 6.98 -17.07 1.94
CA GLU A 204 7.74 -18.31 1.83
C GLU A 204 6.96 -19.37 1.05
N GLU A 205 7.61 -20.49 0.72
CA GLU A 205 7.01 -21.58 -0.08
C GLU A 205 5.78 -22.21 0.59
N ASP A 206 5.76 -22.26 1.93
CA ASP A 206 4.64 -22.76 2.73
C ASP A 206 3.45 -21.78 2.81
N GLY A 207 3.59 -20.61 2.19
CA GLY A 207 2.58 -19.55 2.23
C GLY A 207 2.63 -18.67 3.47
N THR A 208 3.57 -18.89 4.39
CA THR A 208 3.77 -18.03 5.55
C THR A 208 4.41 -16.71 5.10
N MET A 209 3.95 -15.59 5.65
CA MET A 209 4.53 -14.29 5.39
C MET A 209 5.51 -13.93 6.51
N SER A 210 6.77 -13.74 6.15
CA SER A 210 7.84 -13.34 7.07
C SER A 210 8.13 -11.85 6.92
N ARG A 211 8.38 -11.14 8.02
CA ARG A 211 8.87 -9.75 7.95
C ARG A 211 10.30 -9.76 7.43
N ALA A 212 10.59 -8.84 6.52
CA ALA A 212 11.91 -8.74 5.90
C ALA A 212 12.39 -7.28 5.86
N ASN A 213 13.69 -7.10 5.61
CA ASN A 213 14.22 -5.78 5.28
C ASN A 213 13.72 -5.36 3.90
N ALA A 214 13.34 -4.09 3.71
CA ALA A 214 12.89 -3.59 2.41
C ALA A 214 13.90 -3.79 1.26
N LEU A 215 15.19 -3.96 1.56
CA LEU A 215 16.25 -4.28 0.59
C LEU A 215 16.09 -5.65 -0.09
N VAL A 216 15.27 -6.56 0.46
CA VAL A 216 15.01 -7.86 -0.20
C VAL A 216 14.08 -7.72 -1.40
N ILE A 217 13.34 -6.62 -1.49
CA ILE A 217 12.39 -6.30 -2.54
C ILE A 217 13.16 -5.70 -3.71
N ARG A 218 13.20 -6.39 -4.86
CA ARG A 218 14.04 -6.02 -6.01
C ARG A 218 13.22 -5.78 -7.27
N ARG A 219 13.83 -5.10 -8.23
CA ARG A 219 13.26 -4.91 -9.57
C ARG A 219 12.95 -6.26 -10.22
N GLY A 220 11.76 -6.37 -10.79
CA GLY A 220 11.22 -7.56 -11.43
C GLY A 220 10.52 -8.54 -10.48
N ASP A 221 10.60 -8.33 -9.17
CA ASP A 221 9.82 -9.12 -8.22
C ASP A 221 8.32 -8.84 -8.40
N PHE A 222 7.51 -9.87 -8.24
CA PHE A 222 6.06 -9.76 -8.19
C PHE A 222 5.62 -9.56 -6.74
N VAL A 223 4.93 -8.44 -6.49
CA VAL A 223 4.59 -7.99 -5.14
C VAL A 223 3.12 -7.74 -4.95
N ASP A 224 2.71 -7.83 -3.69
CA ASP A 224 1.42 -7.46 -3.18
C ASP A 224 1.59 -6.29 -2.22
N VAL A 225 0.80 -5.24 -2.40
CA VAL A 225 1.00 -3.96 -1.73
C VAL A 225 -0.30 -3.52 -1.06
N ALA A 226 -0.22 -3.30 0.25
CA ALA A 226 -1.25 -2.57 0.99
C ALA A 226 -1.06 -1.07 0.72
N VAL A 227 -2.12 -0.40 0.29
CA VAL A 227 -2.08 0.99 -0.15
C VAL A 227 -3.15 1.80 0.57
N GLY A 228 -2.73 2.82 1.32
CA GLY A 228 -3.62 3.83 1.88
C GLY A 228 -3.79 5.01 0.93
N ILE A 229 -4.81 5.82 1.16
CA ILE A 229 -5.08 7.03 0.36
C ILE A 229 -4.74 8.26 1.21
N GLN A 230 -3.83 9.10 0.73
CA GLN A 230 -3.52 10.38 1.37
C GLN A 230 -3.81 11.54 0.43
N VAL A 231 -4.58 12.50 0.93
CA VAL A 231 -4.85 13.74 0.19
C VAL A 231 -3.99 14.86 0.76
N HIS A 232 -3.16 15.44 -0.10
CA HIS A 232 -2.26 16.53 0.26
C HIS A 232 -2.73 17.82 -0.38
N SER A 233 -2.89 18.86 0.44
CA SER A 233 -3.15 20.22 -0.05
C SER A 233 -1.89 21.07 0.07
N MET A 234 -1.47 21.69 -1.03
CA MET A 234 -0.32 22.58 -1.10
C MET A 234 -0.76 23.96 -1.58
N ARG A 235 -0.20 25.02 -0.98
CA ARG A 235 -0.35 26.38 -1.49
C ARG A 235 0.71 26.59 -2.58
N ALA A 236 0.29 26.65 -3.84
CA ALA A 236 1.11 27.17 -4.93
C ALA A 236 0.76 28.65 -5.13
N HIS A 237 1.72 29.49 -5.52
CA HIS A 237 1.63 30.96 -5.59
C HIS A 237 0.21 31.58 -5.53
N LYS A 238 -0.65 31.30 -6.52
CA LYS A 238 -2.01 31.85 -6.62
C LYS A 238 -3.15 30.82 -6.45
N GLN A 239 -2.84 29.54 -6.28
CA GLN A 239 -3.84 28.46 -6.24
C GLN A 239 -3.49 27.37 -5.24
N ARG A 240 -4.50 26.85 -4.52
CA ARG A 240 -4.35 25.65 -3.70
C ARG A 240 -4.40 24.44 -4.61
N LYS A 241 -3.29 23.69 -4.69
CA LYS A 241 -3.23 22.42 -5.40
C LYS A 241 -3.56 21.29 -4.42
N THR A 242 -4.48 20.42 -4.78
CA THR A 242 -4.80 19.22 -4.01
C THR A 242 -4.39 18.00 -4.83
N GLU A 243 -3.59 17.12 -4.24
CA GLU A 243 -3.11 15.89 -4.87
C GLU A 243 -3.54 14.69 -4.02
N VAL A 244 -4.02 13.63 -4.69
CA VAL A 244 -4.33 12.34 -4.05
C VAL A 244 -3.19 11.38 -4.33
N HIS A 245 -2.52 10.95 -3.27
CA HIS A 245 -1.44 9.99 -3.29
C HIS A 245 -1.93 8.63 -2.81
N PHE A 246 -1.46 7.59 -3.49
CA PHE A 246 -1.58 6.21 -3.06
C PHE A 246 -0.29 5.85 -2.32
N CYS A 247 -0.39 5.67 -1.01
CA CYS A 247 0.74 5.51 -0.12
C CYS A 247 0.94 4.03 0.23
N PRO A 248 2.10 3.43 -0.10
CA PRO A 248 2.38 2.07 0.33
C PRO A 248 2.44 2.03 1.87
N LEU A 249 1.71 1.08 2.44
CA LEU A 249 1.71 0.77 3.86
C LEU A 249 2.60 -0.44 4.13
N GLU A 250 2.39 -1.51 3.35
CA GLU A 250 3.13 -2.76 3.43
C GLU A 250 3.37 -3.31 2.02
N VAL A 251 4.54 -3.90 1.78
CA VAL A 251 4.96 -4.50 0.51
C VAL A 251 5.41 -5.92 0.78
N VAL A 252 4.71 -6.90 0.23
CA VAL A 252 5.04 -8.33 0.37
C VAL A 252 5.48 -8.87 -0.98
N ARG A 253 6.69 -9.44 -1.05
CA ARG A 253 7.13 -10.19 -2.22
C ARG A 253 6.44 -11.54 -2.25
N LEU A 254 5.59 -11.75 -3.25
CA LEU A 254 4.92 -13.02 -3.48
C LEU A 254 5.82 -13.97 -4.27
N ARG A 255 6.53 -13.46 -5.29
CA ARG A 255 7.48 -14.24 -6.10
C ARG A 255 8.69 -13.40 -6.46
N SER A 256 9.86 -14.02 -6.44
CA SER A 256 11.08 -13.39 -6.96
C SER A 256 11.03 -13.27 -8.49
N ALA A 257 11.77 -12.31 -9.05
CA ALA A 257 11.90 -12.15 -10.50
C ALA A 257 12.37 -13.45 -11.20
N ARG A 258 13.18 -14.27 -10.50
CA ARG A 258 13.66 -15.57 -11.00
C ARG A 258 12.53 -16.60 -11.05
N GLU A 259 11.75 -16.73 -9.98
CA GLU A 259 10.59 -17.63 -9.92
C GLU A 259 9.58 -17.31 -11.01
N VAL A 260 9.25 -16.03 -11.20
CA VAL A 260 8.27 -15.64 -12.21
C VAL A 260 8.73 -16.03 -13.62
N LYS A 261 10.01 -15.79 -13.94
CA LYS A 261 10.58 -16.24 -15.23
C LYS A 261 10.47 -17.75 -15.43
N MET A 262 10.71 -18.54 -14.38
CA MET A 262 10.57 -20.00 -14.44
C MET A 262 9.10 -20.42 -14.64
N LEU A 263 8.17 -19.82 -13.91
CA LEU A 263 6.73 -20.12 -14.03
C LEU A 263 6.20 -19.79 -15.43
N ILE A 264 6.63 -18.67 -16.01
CA ILE A 264 6.25 -18.27 -17.37
C ILE A 264 6.85 -19.23 -18.40
N ALA A 265 8.13 -19.60 -18.26
CA ALA A 265 8.81 -20.50 -19.21
C ALA A 265 8.21 -21.91 -19.26
N VAL A 266 7.68 -22.41 -18.14
CA VAL A 266 7.10 -23.76 -18.04
C VAL A 266 5.65 -23.81 -18.57
N GLY A 267 5.05 -22.66 -18.94
CA GLY A 267 3.64 -22.62 -19.34
C GLY A 267 2.72 -23.08 -18.21
N ALA A 268 3.02 -22.63 -16.98
CA ALA A 268 2.54 -23.25 -15.75
C ALA A 268 1.00 -23.42 -15.71
N LYS A 269 0.58 -24.66 -15.42
CA LYS A 269 -0.78 -24.99 -14.96
C LYS A 269 -1.00 -24.37 -13.57
N PRO A 270 -2.23 -23.94 -13.22
CA PRO A 270 -2.53 -23.32 -11.94
C PRO A 270 -2.19 -24.24 -10.75
N MET A 271 -1.49 -23.72 -9.74
CA MET A 271 -1.20 -24.43 -8.48
C MET A 271 -2.49 -24.63 -7.66
N LYS A 272 -2.65 -25.80 -7.03
CA LYS A 272 -3.78 -26.06 -6.12
C LYS A 272 -3.57 -25.31 -4.78
N PRO A 273 -4.61 -24.68 -4.22
CA PRO A 273 -4.50 -23.96 -2.94
C PRO A 273 -4.23 -24.91 -1.77
N VAL A 274 -3.40 -24.47 -0.83
CA VAL A 274 -3.09 -25.19 0.42
C VAL A 274 -3.98 -24.63 1.54
N THR A 275 -4.63 -25.51 2.30
CA THR A 275 -5.59 -25.14 3.35
C THR A 275 -4.92 -24.39 4.50
N ALA A 276 -5.45 -23.22 4.89
CA ALA A 276 -4.83 -22.29 5.83
C ALA A 276 -5.25 -22.47 7.32
N ILE A 277 -4.35 -22.09 8.24
CA ILE A 277 -4.55 -21.97 9.71
C ILE A 277 -4.57 -20.47 10.08
N LYS A 278 -5.48 -20.03 10.97
CA LYS A 278 -5.77 -18.61 11.29
C LYS A 278 -5.05 -18.07 12.53
N GLU A 279 -4.52 -16.85 12.44
CA GLU A 279 -4.28 -15.91 13.57
C GLU A 279 -4.40 -14.43 13.10
N VAL A 280 -4.86 -13.50 13.96
CA VAL A 280 -5.35 -12.13 13.57
C VAL A 280 -4.79 -11.01 14.47
N ARG A 281 -4.29 -9.90 13.88
CA ARG A 281 -4.43 -8.49 14.38
C ARG A 281 -3.88 -7.41 13.42
N ARG A 282 -4.50 -6.20 13.49
CA ARG A 282 -4.47 -5.01 12.58
C ARG A 282 -4.76 -5.34 11.11
N ASP A 283 -5.87 -4.83 10.59
CA ASP A 283 -6.47 -5.22 9.30
C ASP A 283 -5.75 -4.61 8.07
N THR A 284 -4.42 -4.67 8.04
CA THR A 284 -3.69 -4.56 6.76
C THR A 284 -3.92 -5.78 5.89
N GLY A 285 -4.57 -6.83 6.39
CA GLY A 285 -4.79 -8.09 5.65
C GLY A 285 -3.54 -8.97 5.54
N PHE A 286 -2.37 -8.49 5.98
CA PHE A 286 -1.15 -9.27 6.04
C PHE A 286 -0.89 -9.73 7.48
N ALA A 287 -0.85 -11.04 7.69
CA ALA A 287 -0.46 -11.65 8.96
C ALA A 287 0.99 -12.11 8.86
N PHE A 288 1.91 -11.34 9.47
CA PHE A 288 3.31 -11.75 9.57
C PHE A 288 3.52 -12.65 10.77
N ALA A 289 4.23 -13.75 10.60
CA ALA A 289 4.72 -14.52 11.73
C ALA A 289 5.61 -13.61 12.60
N GLU A 290 5.34 -13.56 13.91
CA GLU A 290 6.22 -12.86 14.84
C GLU A 290 7.59 -13.52 14.79
N ALA A 291 8.66 -12.73 14.69
CA ALA A 291 9.99 -13.25 14.83
C ALA A 291 10.11 -13.78 16.26
N THR A 292 10.08 -15.10 16.44
CA THR A 292 10.40 -15.74 17.70
C THR A 292 11.83 -15.34 18.04
N THR A 293 11.97 -14.28 18.83
CA THR A 293 13.26 -13.86 19.33
C THR A 293 13.62 -14.89 20.37
N GLN A 294 14.35 -15.93 19.97
CA GLN A 294 15.00 -16.83 20.90
C GLN A 294 16.01 -15.99 21.68
N VAL A 295 15.57 -15.45 22.81
CA VAL A 295 16.46 -14.86 23.80
C VAL A 295 17.23 -16.04 24.37
N SER A 296 18.39 -16.32 23.80
CA SER A 296 19.34 -17.24 24.39
C SER A 296 19.77 -16.65 25.72
N GLU A 297 19.21 -17.13 26.83
CA GLU A 297 19.75 -16.87 28.16
C GLU A 297 21.18 -17.42 28.20
N MET A 298 22.17 -16.54 28.08
CA MET A 298 23.53 -16.86 28.51
C MET A 298 23.48 -17.00 30.03
N GLN A 299 23.46 -18.24 30.51
CA GLN A 299 23.84 -18.55 31.88
C GLN A 299 25.31 -18.16 32.05
N THR A 300 25.55 -17.11 32.81
CA THR A 300 26.85 -16.81 33.39
C THR A 300 26.98 -17.66 34.65
N ASP A 301 27.85 -18.68 34.58
CA ASP A 301 28.46 -19.33 35.75
C ASP A 301 29.57 -18.46 36.34
#